data_AF-A0A7W1CG07-F1
#
_entry.id   AF-A0A7W1CG07-F1
#
_cell.length_a   1.000
_cell.length_b   1.000
_cell.length_c   1.000
_cell.angle_alpha   90.00
_cell.angle_beta   90.00
_cell.angle_gamma   90.00
#
_symmetry.space_group_name_H-M   'P 1'
#
loop_
_entity.id
_entity.type
_entity.pdbx_description
1 polymer ?
#
loop_
_entity_poly.entity_id
_entity_poly.type
_entity_poly.pdbx_seq_one_letter_code
_entity_poly.pdbx_strand_id
1 'polypeptide(L)' 'MKDLVAIAKLVKPRGLRGEIVADILTDFPERFENLGVVFVVKPN' A
#
# COMPACT_ATOMS: atom_id res chain seq x y z
N MET A 1 -8.80 -12.24 -13.90
CA MET A 1 -8.43 -11.58 -12.62
C MET A 1 -7.19 -10.74 -12.91
N LYS A 2 -7.05 -9.52 -12.38
CA LYS A 2 -5.76 -8.84 -12.48
C LYS A 2 -4.83 -9.51 -11.47
N ASP A 3 -3.71 -10.05 -11.94
CA ASP A 3 -2.67 -10.60 -11.06
C ASP A 3 -1.98 -9.43 -10.35
N LEU A 4 -2.47 -9.10 -9.16
CA LEU A 4 -1.94 -8.04 -8.31
C LEU A 4 -0.98 -8.64 -7.29
N VAL A 5 0.10 -7.91 -7.00
CA VAL A 5 1.04 -8.24 -5.93
C VAL A 5 0.81 -7.29 -4.76
N ALA A 6 0.69 -7.82 -3.55
CA ALA A 6 0.57 -7.00 -2.35
C ALA A 6 1.93 -6.37 -2.01
N ILE A 7 1.97 -5.04 -1.92
CA ILE A 7 3.20 -4.28 -1.62
C ILE A 7 3.17 -3.63 -0.23
N ALA A 8 1.98 -3.46 0.35
CA ALA A 8 1.78 -2.87 1.66
C ALA A 8 0.47 -3.37 2.30
N LYS A 9 0.40 -3.29 3.63
CA LYS A 9 -0.81 -3.59 4.42
C LYS A 9 -1.23 -2.38 5.22
N LEU A 10 -2.45 -1.88 5.02
CA LEU A 10 -3.00 -0.78 5.81
C LEU A 10 -3.24 -1.22 7.26
N VAL A 11 -2.76 -0.44 8.23
CA VAL A 11 -2.83 -0.75 9.66
C VAL A 11 -3.87 0.10 10.37
N LYS A 12 -3.80 1.44 10.22
CA LYS A 12 -4.71 2.38 10.87
C LYS A 12 -4.69 3.76 10.20
N PRO A 13 -5.78 4.55 10.30
CA PRO A 13 -5.75 5.97 9.98
C PRO A 13 -4.71 6.72 10.83
N ARG A 14 -4.18 7.81 10.28
CA ARG A 14 -3.26 8.72 10.96
C ARG A 14 -3.52 10.15 10.50
N GLY A 15 -3.27 11.12 11.36
CA GLY A 15 -3.42 12.53 11.01
C GLY A 15 -4.88 12.96 10.84
N LEU A 16 -5.09 14.03 10.08
CA LEU A 16 -6.39 14.68 9.89
C LEU A 16 -6.78 14.83 8.42
N ARG A 17 -5.92 14.43 7.48
CA ARG A 17 -6.10 14.67 6.03
C ARG A 17 -6.24 13.37 5.24
N GLY A 18 -6.58 12.27 5.92
CA GLY A 18 -6.71 10.95 5.31
C GLY A 18 -5.39 10.22 5.16
N GLU A 19 -4.38 10.55 5.97
CA GLU A 19 -3.15 9.76 6.03
C GLU A 19 -3.41 8.39 6.68
N ILE A 20 -2.61 7.40 6.30
CA ILE A 20 -2.75 6.02 6.78
C ILE A 20 -1.35 5.47 7.08
N VAL A 21 -1.24 4.71 8.17
CA VAL A 21 -0.03 3.91 8.43
C VAL A 21 -0.19 2.58 7.71
N ALA A 22 0.83 2.19 6.95
CA ALA A 22 0.89 0.89 6.29
C ALA A 22 2.22 0.21 6.59
N ASP A 23 2.18 -1.11 6.76
CA ASP A 23 3.37 -1.95 6.79
C ASP A 23 3.82 -2.20 5.34
N ILE A 24 5.09 -1.92 5.04
CA ILE A 24 5.68 -2.19 3.72
C ILE A 24 6.09 -3.66 3.66
N LEU A 25 5.66 -4.38 2.62
CA LEU A 25 5.82 -5.83 2.49
C LEU A 25 6.97 -6.22 1.55
N THR A 26 7.94 -5.34 1.38
CA THR A 26 9.04 -5.51 0.43
C THR A 26 10.32 -4.88 0.96
N ASP A 27 11.45 -5.52 0.66
CA ASP A 27 12.78 -5.01 0.99
C ASP A 27 13.30 -3.97 -0.01
N PHE A 28 12.56 -3.72 -1.11
CA PHE A 28 12.94 -2.82 -2.20
C PHE A 28 11.89 -1.73 -2.46
N PRO A 29 11.55 -0.89 -1.46
CA PRO A 29 10.51 0.14 -1.59
C PRO A 29 10.80 1.17 -2.70
N GLU A 30 12.07 1.42 -3.00
CA GLU A 30 12.54 2.36 -4.02
C GLU A 30 11.98 2.03 -5.43
N ARG A 31 11.65 0.76 -5.68
CA ARG A 31 11.05 0.33 -6.96
C ARG A 31 9.68 0.95 -7.22
N PHE A 32 9.02 1.45 -6.19
CA PHE A 32 7.68 2.04 -6.26
C PHE A 32 7.68 3.57 -6.22
N GLU A 33 8.84 4.23 -6.21
CA GLU A 33 8.93 5.70 -6.14
C GLU A 33 8.19 6.41 -7.27
N ASN A 34 8.15 5.80 -8.46
CA ASN A 34 7.46 6.32 -9.64
C ASN A 34 6.03 5.79 -9.79
N LEU A 35 5.53 4.97 -8.85
CA LEU A 35 4.19 4.38 -8.94
C LEU A 35 3.14 5.37 -8.40
N GLY A 36 2.42 6.02 -9.30
CA GLY A 36 1.41 7.03 -8.92
C GLY A 36 0.08 6.49 -8.41
N VAL A 37 -0.26 5.22 -8.69
CA VAL A 37 -1.56 4.62 -8.32
C VAL A 37 -1.39 3.18 -7.85
N VAL A 38 -2.06 2.85 -6.75
CA VAL A 38 -2.16 1.49 -6.18
C VAL A 38 -3.63 1.14 -5.91
N PHE A 39 -3.92 -0.16 -5.82
CA PHE A 39 -5.27 -0.65 -5.57
C PHE A 39 -5.39 -1.20 -4.15
N VAL A 40 -6.42 -0.76 -3.42
CA VAL A 40 -6.79 -1.36 -2.14
C VAL A 40 -7.65 -2.59 -2.41
N VAL A 41 -7.24 -3.73 -1.86
CA VAL A 41 -7.98 -4.99 -1.95
C VAL A 41 -8.45 -5.37 -0.54
N LYS A 42 -9.72 -5.74 -0.40
CA LYS A 42 -10.23 -6.26 0.87
C LYS A 42 -9.59 -7.63 1.12
N PRO A 43 -9.07 -7.91 2.33
CA PRO A 43 -8.66 -9.26 2.69
C PRO A 43 -9.84 -10.23 2.54
N ASN A 44 -9.56 -11.44 2.06
CA ASN A 44 -10.52 -12.54 2.10
C ASN A 44 -10.77 -12.99 3.56
#